data_AF-A0A0M8MAX9-F1
#
_entry.id   AF-A0A0M8MAX9-F1
#
_cell.length_a   1.000
_cell.length_b   1.000
_cell.length_c   1.000
_cell.angle_alpha   90.00
_cell.angle_beta   90.00
_cell.angle_gamma   90.00
#
_symmetry.space_group_name_H-M   'P 1'
#
loop_
_entity.id
_entity.type
_entity.pdbx_description
1 polymer ?
#
loop_
_entity_poly.entity_id
_entity_poly.type
_entity_poly.pdbx_seq_one_letter_code
_entity_poly.pdbx_strand_id
1 'polypeptide(L)'
;MITNPQLMKIWRIAFYIISIFPLLFIIPLLTFYFHTAYNTGHLPTYGNPDPKYSGLYNYYNPLIHITFSAWILSLLPWLIMLTVHFFIKEKEPLQKIKVWGALFHLASFITMLSVVFEWYVD
;
A
#
# COMPACT_ATOMS: atom_id res chain seq x y z
N MET A 1 2.15 -23.93 -25.22
CA MET A 1 1.22 -23.82 -24.07
C MET A 1 -0.02 -23.09 -24.54
N ILE A 2 -1.16 -23.78 -24.66
CA ILE A 2 -2.45 -23.12 -24.91
C ILE A 2 -2.89 -22.54 -23.57
N THR A 3 -2.72 -21.23 -23.37
CA THR A 3 -3.19 -20.55 -22.16
C THR A 3 -4.69 -20.35 -22.28
N ASN A 4 -5.48 -20.93 -21.37
CA ASN A 4 -6.93 -20.71 -21.31
C ASN A 4 -7.21 -19.19 -21.19
N PRO A 5 -7.95 -18.57 -22.12
CA PRO A 5 -8.19 -17.12 -22.12
C PRO A 5 -8.86 -16.59 -20.84
N GLN A 6 -9.75 -17.39 -20.24
CA GLN A 6 -10.41 -17.02 -18.98
C GLN A 6 -9.43 -17.01 -17.82
N LEU A 7 -8.54 -18.01 -17.77
CA LEU A 7 -7.47 -18.07 -16.78
C LEU A 7 -6.57 -16.83 -16.90
N MET A 8 -6.11 -16.49 -18.11
CA MET A 8 -5.29 -15.30 -18.33
C MET A 8 -5.95 -14.00 -17.88
N LYS A 9 -7.27 -13.88 -18.07
CA LYS A 9 -8.03 -12.71 -17.59
C LYS A 9 -8.03 -12.63 -16.06
N ILE A 10 -8.27 -13.75 -15.37
CA ILE A 10 -8.27 -13.81 -13.90
C ILE A 10 -6.89 -13.45 -13.35
N TRP A 11 -5.82 -14.01 -13.93
CA TRP A 11 -4.43 -13.69 -13.55
C TRP A 11 -4.12 -12.20 -13.66
N ARG A 12 -4.56 -11.55 -14.75
CA ARG A 12 -4.38 -10.11 -14.96
C ARG A 12 -5.13 -9.29 -13.91
N ILE A 13 -6.37 -9.64 -13.62
CA ILE A 13 -7.19 -8.94 -12.62
C ILE A 13 -6.55 -9.08 -11.23
N ALA A 14 -6.16 -10.30 -10.84
CA ALA A 14 -5.48 -10.54 -9.58
C ALA A 14 -4.20 -9.71 -9.46
N PHE A 15 -3.39 -9.62 -10.53
CA PHE A 15 -2.14 -8.88 -10.49
C PHE A 15 -2.38 -7.37 -10.35
N TYR A 16 -3.39 -6.84 -11.02
CA TYR A 16 -3.83 -5.45 -10.87
C TYR A 16 -4.24 -5.14 -9.43
N ILE A 17 -5.13 -5.97 -8.88
CA ILE A 17 -5.66 -5.79 -7.52
C ILE A 17 -4.50 -5.77 -6.52
N ILE A 18 -3.66 -6.80 -6.54
CA ILE A 18 -2.53 -6.93 -5.62
C ILE A 18 -1.54 -5.77 -5.77
N SER A 19 -1.32 -5.28 -7.00
CA SER A 19 -0.41 -4.15 -7.25
C SER A 19 -0.91 -2.84 -6.64
N ILE A 20 -2.23 -2.67 -6.45
CA ILE A 20 -2.85 -1.44 -5.91
C ILE A 20 -2.97 -1.48 -4.37
N PHE A 21 -2.94 -2.66 -3.75
CA PHE A 21 -3.00 -2.82 -2.28
C PHE A 21 -2.09 -1.89 -1.47
N PRO A 22 -0.83 -1.62 -1.87
CA PRO A 22 0.03 -0.70 -1.14
C PRO A 22 -0.59 0.70 -0.93
N LEU A 23 -1.38 1.18 -1.89
CA LEU A 23 -2.06 2.49 -1.78
C LEU A 23 -3.13 2.50 -0.68
N LEU A 24 -3.73 1.35 -0.37
CA LEU A 24 -4.71 1.25 0.72
C LEU A 24 -4.10 1.54 2.08
N PHE A 25 -2.78 1.36 2.25
CA PHE A 25 -2.06 1.74 3.47
C PHE A 25 -1.65 3.22 3.45
N ILE A 26 -1.09 3.69 2.33
CA ILE A 26 -0.58 5.06 2.22
C ILE A 26 -1.70 6.09 2.42
N ILE A 27 -2.85 5.88 1.77
CA ILE A 27 -3.93 6.88 1.75
C ILE A 27 -4.50 7.14 3.16
N PRO A 28 -4.92 6.15 3.95
CA PRO A 28 -5.41 6.37 5.31
C PRO A 28 -4.38 7.01 6.22
N LEU A 29 -3.11 6.58 6.15
CA LEU A 29 -2.06 7.13 7.00
C LEU A 29 -1.79 8.61 6.70
N LEU A 30 -1.61 8.97 5.43
CA LEU A 30 -1.42 10.37 5.04
C LEU A 30 -2.66 11.22 5.36
N THR A 31 -3.86 10.66 5.15
CA THR A 31 -5.10 11.34 5.51
C THR A 31 -5.14 11.63 7.02
N PHE A 32 -4.80 10.65 7.86
CA PHE A 32 -4.74 10.84 9.31
C PHE A 32 -3.72 11.91 9.72
N TYR A 33 -2.52 11.88 9.12
CA TYR A 33 -1.46 12.83 9.40
C TYR A 33 -1.88 14.27 9.08
N PHE A 34 -2.38 14.52 7.86
CA PHE A 34 -2.80 15.85 7.44
C PHE A 34 -4.09 16.32 8.13
N HIS A 35 -5.01 15.39 8.45
CA HIS A 35 -6.22 15.73 9.20
C HIS A 35 -5.89 16.13 10.64
N THR A 36 -4.91 15.46 11.27
CA THR A 36 -4.39 15.89 12.57
C THR A 36 -3.73 17.26 12.47
N ALA A 37 -2.89 17.46 11.44
CA ALA A 37 -2.23 18.75 11.22
C ALA A 37 -3.21 19.92 11.08
N TYR A 38 -4.30 19.68 10.35
CA TYR A 38 -5.38 20.65 10.19
C TYR A 38 -6.06 21.00 11.52
N ASN A 39 -6.27 20.00 12.39
CA ASN A 39 -6.93 20.20 13.68
C ASN A 39 -6.02 20.84 14.74
N THR A 40 -4.71 20.62 14.69
CA THR A 40 -3.75 21.20 15.66
C THR A 40 -3.08 22.48 15.17
N GLY A 41 -3.24 22.83 13.89
CA GLY A 41 -2.67 24.03 13.28
C GLY A 41 -1.17 23.93 12.96
N HIS A 42 -0.57 22.75 13.09
CA HIS A 42 0.83 22.48 12.71
C HIS A 42 1.02 21.02 12.31
N LEU A 43 2.06 20.71 11.53
CA LEU A 43 2.38 19.34 11.16
C LEU A 43 2.76 18.53 12.40
N PRO A 44 2.26 17.27 12.54
CA PRO A 44 2.67 16.42 13.63
C PRO A 44 4.15 16.06 13.58
N THR A 45 4.74 16.02 14.76
CA THR A 45 6.13 15.63 15.02
C THR A 45 6.16 14.63 16.15
N TYR A 46 7.29 13.96 16.35
CA TYR A 46 7.50 13.00 17.43
C TYR A 46 7.00 13.55 18.79
N GLY A 47 6.09 12.83 19.44
CA GLY A 47 5.44 13.23 20.70
C GLY A 47 4.55 14.49 20.67
N ASN A 48 4.34 15.16 19.51
CA ASN A 48 3.57 16.40 19.47
C ASN A 48 2.83 16.69 18.13
N PRO A 49 1.47 16.66 18.12
CA PRO A 49 0.62 16.07 19.15
C PRO A 49 0.83 14.55 19.19
N ASP A 50 0.71 13.92 20.36
CA ASP A 50 0.67 12.46 20.43
C ASP A 50 -0.59 11.97 19.67
N PRO A 51 -0.42 11.05 18.70
CA PRO A 51 -1.51 10.60 17.83
C PRO A 51 -2.68 10.04 18.64
N LYS A 52 -2.44 9.34 19.75
CA LYS A 52 -3.44 8.63 20.56
C LYS A 52 -4.38 9.57 21.29
N TYR A 53 -3.95 10.80 21.57
CA TYR A 53 -4.81 11.83 22.16
C TYR A 53 -5.66 12.56 21.11
N SER A 54 -5.41 12.35 19.82
CA SER A 54 -6.33 12.85 18.80
C SER A 54 -7.64 12.06 18.85
N GLY A 55 -8.78 12.75 18.91
CA GLY A 55 -10.09 12.10 18.76
C GLY A 55 -10.24 11.34 17.43
N LEU A 56 -9.37 11.64 16.45
CA LEU A 56 -9.28 10.99 15.15
C LEU A 56 -8.65 9.60 15.22
N TYR A 57 -7.74 9.34 16.17
CA TYR A 57 -6.99 8.08 16.23
C TYR A 57 -7.89 6.86 16.26
N ASN A 58 -8.94 6.88 17.08
CA ASN A 58 -9.87 5.75 17.20
C ASN A 58 -10.59 5.42 15.87
N TYR A 59 -10.74 6.39 14.97
CA TYR A 59 -11.33 6.18 13.64
C TYR A 59 -10.32 5.67 12.62
N TYR A 60 -9.10 6.23 12.60
CA TYR A 60 -8.10 5.90 11.60
C TYR A 60 -7.27 4.66 11.96
N ASN A 61 -7.01 4.42 13.25
CA ASN A 61 -6.14 3.33 13.73
C ASN A 61 -6.58 1.94 13.22
N PRO A 62 -7.85 1.52 13.33
CA PRO A 62 -8.26 0.22 12.79
C PRO A 62 -8.06 0.12 11.27
N LEU A 63 -8.35 1.20 10.55
CA LEU A 63 -8.21 1.25 9.10
C LEU A 63 -6.74 1.18 8.68
N ILE A 64 -5.85 1.95 9.32
CA ILE A 64 -4.41 1.94 9.06
C ILE A 64 -3.82 0.56 9.39
N HIS A 65 -4.19 -0.06 10.53
CA HIS A 65 -3.70 -1.40 10.88
C HIS A 65 -4.13 -2.49 9.90
N ILE A 66 -5.42 -2.51 9.52
CA ILE A 66 -5.94 -3.51 8.58
C ILE A 66 -5.27 -3.34 7.22
N THR A 67 -5.16 -2.12 6.73
CA THR A 67 -4.56 -1.83 5.41
C THR A 67 -3.06 -2.04 5.38
N PHE A 68 -2.34 -1.71 6.46
CA PHE A 68 -0.93 -2.05 6.64
C PHE A 68 -0.70 -3.56 6.58
N SER A 69 -1.49 -4.32 7.34
CA SER A 69 -1.41 -5.78 7.35
C SER A 69 -1.74 -6.38 5.98
N ALA A 70 -2.78 -5.86 5.32
CA ALA A 70 -3.16 -6.28 3.97
C ALA A 70 -2.05 -6.02 2.95
N TRP A 71 -1.37 -4.87 3.03
CA TRP A 71 -0.22 -4.57 2.17
C TRP A 71 0.96 -5.51 2.42
N ILE A 72 1.33 -5.77 3.67
CA ILE A 72 2.42 -6.71 3.99
C ILE A 72 2.08 -8.11 3.45
N LEU A 73 0.84 -8.56 3.64
CA LEU A 73 0.37 -9.85 3.12
C LEU A 73 0.28 -9.88 1.59
N SER A 74 0.09 -8.74 0.92
CA SER A 74 0.03 -8.67 -0.54
C SER A 74 1.41 -8.75 -1.21
N LEU A 75 2.49 -8.45 -0.47
CA LEU A 75 3.85 -8.46 -1.00
C LEU A 75 4.28 -9.85 -1.50
N LEU A 76 4.01 -10.90 -0.74
CA LEU A 76 4.43 -12.26 -1.11
C LEU A 76 3.70 -12.78 -2.38
N PRO A 77 2.35 -12.72 -2.47
CA PRO A 77 1.64 -13.02 -3.71
C PRO A 77 2.11 -12.17 -4.89
N TRP A 78 2.35 -10.87 -4.68
CA TRP A 78 2.85 -9.98 -5.73
C TRP A 78 4.21 -10.44 -6.28
N LEU A 79 5.15 -10.79 -5.41
CA LEU A 79 6.47 -11.30 -5.80
C LEU A 79 6.38 -12.64 -6.54
N ILE A 80 5.51 -13.55 -6.10
CA ILE A 80 5.26 -14.82 -6.78
C ILE A 80 4.73 -14.57 -8.19
N MET A 81 3.71 -13.71 -8.33
CA MET A 81 3.13 -13.37 -9.63
C MET A 81 4.15 -12.69 -10.56
N LEU A 82 4.96 -11.78 -10.02
CA LEU A 82 6.04 -11.11 -10.75
C LEU A 82 7.05 -12.13 -11.29
N THR A 83 7.46 -13.08 -10.43
CA THR A 83 8.41 -14.15 -10.78
C THR A 83 7.86 -15.06 -11.86
N VAL A 84 6.64 -15.59 -11.69
CA VAL A 84 5.97 -16.42 -12.71
C VAL A 84 5.88 -15.69 -14.04
N HIS A 85 5.54 -14.39 -14.01
CA HIS A 85 5.42 -13.60 -15.22
C HIS A 85 6.77 -13.32 -15.90
N PHE A 86 7.91 -13.32 -15.19
CA PHE A 86 9.23 -13.26 -15.84
C PHE A 86 9.56 -14.51 -16.66
N PHE A 87 9.07 -15.68 -16.24
CA PHE A 87 9.29 -16.94 -16.96
C PHE A 87 8.32 -17.12 -18.14
N ILE A 88 7.13 -16.52 -18.09
CA ILE A 88 6.18 -16.53 -19.20
C ILE A 88 6.59 -15.41 -20.18
N LYS A 89 7.09 -15.78 -21.36
CA LYS A 89 7.31 -14.84 -22.49
C LYS A 89 5.97 -14.28 -23.00
N GLU A 90 5.35 -13.39 -22.24
CA GLU A 90 4.13 -12.68 -22.65
C GLU A 90 4.47 -11.35 -23.35
N LYS A 91 3.81 -11.09 -24.48
CA LYS A 91 3.95 -9.85 -25.25
C LYS A 91 3.15 -8.72 -24.59
N GLU A 92 3.82 -7.89 -23.78
CA GLU A 92 3.61 -6.46 -23.51
C GLU A 92 2.53 -5.86 -22.56
N PRO A 93 1.26 -6.30 -22.37
CA PRO A 93 0.30 -5.47 -21.63
C PRO A 93 0.54 -5.46 -20.11
N LEU A 94 1.28 -6.43 -19.59
CA LEU A 94 1.55 -6.55 -18.15
C LEU A 94 2.78 -5.74 -17.69
N GLN A 95 3.57 -5.17 -18.61
CA GLN A 95 4.77 -4.41 -18.25
C GLN A 95 4.46 -3.18 -17.41
N LYS A 96 3.41 -2.42 -17.78
CA LYS A 96 3.00 -1.22 -17.04
C LYS A 96 2.56 -1.57 -15.61
N ILE A 97 1.83 -2.67 -15.43
CA ILE A 97 1.36 -3.11 -14.11
C ILE A 97 2.53 -3.44 -13.20
N LYS A 98 3.55 -4.15 -13.72
CA LYS A 98 4.76 -4.47 -12.95
C LYS A 98 5.44 -3.22 -12.42
N VAL A 99 5.62 -2.22 -13.30
CA VAL A 99 6.25 -0.96 -12.93
C VAL A 99 5.40 -0.22 -11.90
N TRP A 100 4.10 -0.06 -12.12
CA TRP A 100 3.22 0.60 -11.16
C TRP A 100 3.13 -0.12 -9.81
N GLY A 101 3.00 -1.45 -9.82
CA GLY A 101 3.02 -2.26 -8.60
C GLY A 101 4.34 -2.11 -7.83
N ALA A 102 5.47 -2.16 -8.53
CA ALA A 102 6.78 -1.95 -7.90
C ALA A 102 6.90 -0.55 -7.29
N LEU A 103 6.44 0.48 -8.00
CA LEU A 103 6.41 1.85 -7.49
C LEU A 103 5.50 2.00 -6.27
N PHE A 104 4.32 1.38 -6.27
CA PHE A 104 3.39 1.45 -5.13
C PHE A 104 3.93 0.69 -3.92
N HIS A 105 4.50 -0.51 -4.10
CA HIS A 105 5.17 -1.23 -3.01
C HIS A 105 6.35 -0.43 -2.45
N LEU A 106 7.18 0.15 -3.32
CA LEU A 106 8.29 1.01 -2.92
C LEU A 106 7.80 2.25 -2.16
N ALA A 107 6.74 2.90 -2.64
CA ALA A 107 6.15 4.06 -1.97
C ALA A 107 5.64 3.71 -0.57
N SER A 108 5.02 2.54 -0.39
CA SER A 108 4.58 2.06 0.94
C SER A 108 5.76 1.75 1.86
N PHE A 109 6.86 1.20 1.34
CA PHE A 109 8.09 1.04 2.11
C PHE A 109 8.69 2.38 2.56
N ILE A 110 8.79 3.35 1.65
CA ILE A 110 9.26 4.70 1.97
C ILE A 110 8.34 5.34 3.02
N THR A 111 7.03 5.17 2.87
CA THR A 111 6.03 5.65 3.84
C THR A 111 6.22 5.01 5.22
N MET A 112 6.42 3.70 5.28
CA MET A 112 6.68 2.96 6.52
C MET A 112 7.97 3.43 7.22
N LEU A 113 8.98 3.85 6.45
CA LEU A 113 10.24 4.37 6.99
C LEU A 113 10.24 5.89 7.21
N SER A 114 9.09 6.55 7.03
CA SER A 114 8.98 8.00 7.12
C SER A 114 8.62 8.46 8.53
N VAL A 115 8.89 9.75 8.80
CA VAL A 115 8.47 10.45 10.02
C VAL A 115 6.96 10.39 10.24
N VAL A 116 6.16 10.26 9.16
CA VAL A 116 4.70 10.14 9.27
C VAL A 116 4.30 8.82 9.95
N PHE A 117 4.94 7.71 9.56
CA PHE A 117 4.66 6.43 10.17
C PHE A 117 5.26 6.33 11.56
N GLU A 118 6.48 6.85 11.76
CA GLU A 118 7.12 6.97 13.07
C GLU A 118 6.22 7.71 14.06
N TRP A 119 5.70 8.88 13.67
CA TRP A 119 4.75 9.63 14.48
C TRP A 119 3.45 8.85 14.76
N TYR A 120 2.95 8.08 13.79
CA TYR A 120 1.73 7.29 13.99
C TYR A 120 1.90 6.15 15.00
N VAL A 121 3.09 5.52 15.04
CA VAL A 121 3.35 4.39 15.94
C VAL A 121 3.81 4.80 17.34
N ASP A 122 4.25 6.05 17.51
CA ASP A 122 4.62 6.66 18.79
C ASP A 122 3.45 6.63 19.80
#